data_AF-A0ABD6XWU0-F1
#
_entry.id   AF-A0ABD6XWU0-F1
#
_cell.length_a   1.000
_cell.length_b   1.000
_cell.length_c   1.000
_cell.angle_alpha   90.00
_cell.angle_beta   90.00
_cell.angle_gamma   90.00
#
_symmetry.space_group_name_H-M   'P 1'
#
loop_
_entity.id
_entity.type
_entity.pdbx_description
1 polymer ?
#
loop_
_entity_poly.entity_id
_entity_poly.type
_entity_poly.pdbx_seq_one_letter_code
_entity_poly.pdbx_strand_id
1 'polypeptide(L)'
;MSRLFGKVSTLPEIQTQLTKSTQDIDATNFLTKSDLSALSDLYGQAQAQGTDLRYVDDIARDLGNYRKFGSVSGSYNTGNTYDVSGRVQTVSFTNKDAATASRILSSGNLSGSGLDPAFLRYELDPGYSFSHTASFDYLESIMSTTGSDVTSKGQHMASQFATYVSQGQNNYIINTASEATLKIEEPDVNNKDGIFTVTETGKKHGFRLEGNDVVQDKGTGINDTQSGKKGGKTLMDYFLNQNNTDGINTKNAASFFDFLFSSKANTKSQG
;
A
#
# COMPACT_ATOMS: atom_id res chain seq x y z
N MET A 1 4.29 -21.47 -14.19
CA MET A 1 4.26 -21.12 -12.75
C MET A 1 5.64 -20.95 -12.08
N SER A 2 6.72 -21.63 -12.51
CA SER A 2 8.06 -21.41 -11.93
C SER A 2 8.59 -19.97 -12.05
N ARG A 3 8.00 -19.16 -12.94
CA ARG A 3 8.34 -17.75 -13.08
C ARG A 3 7.91 -16.91 -11.86
N LEU A 4 6.74 -17.19 -11.28
CA LEU A 4 6.21 -16.45 -10.12
C LEU A 4 6.85 -16.92 -8.81
N PHE A 5 7.10 -18.22 -8.67
CA PHE A 5 7.57 -18.82 -7.42
C PHE A 5 9.07 -19.16 -7.43
N GLY A 6 9.80 -18.77 -8.48
CA GLY A 6 11.18 -19.20 -8.70
C GLY A 6 11.31 -20.70 -8.98
N LYS A 7 12.54 -21.21 -8.87
CA LYS A 7 12.84 -22.64 -9.05
C LYS A 7 12.41 -23.45 -7.83
N VAL A 8 11.11 -23.65 -7.67
CA VAL A 8 10.52 -24.53 -6.64
C VAL A 8 10.14 -25.88 -7.24
N SER A 9 10.36 -26.95 -6.47
CA SER A 9 9.98 -28.33 -6.86
C SER A 9 8.48 -28.59 -6.69
N THR A 10 7.81 -27.82 -5.82
CA THR A 10 6.36 -27.85 -5.59
C THR A 10 5.84 -26.43 -5.38
N LEU A 11 4.59 -26.17 -5.75
CA LEU A 11 3.96 -24.86 -5.48
C LEU A 11 3.89 -24.60 -3.96
N PRO A 12 4.14 -23.35 -3.51
CA PRO A 12 3.92 -22.97 -2.12
C PRO A 12 2.45 -23.20 -1.69
N GLU A 13 2.24 -23.37 -0.39
CA GLU A 13 0.89 -23.44 0.17
C GLU A 13 0.19 -22.08 0.03
N ILE A 14 -1.03 -22.11 -0.54
CA ILE A 14 -1.87 -20.92 -0.72
C ILE A 14 -2.28 -20.37 0.64
N GLN A 15 -1.93 -19.12 0.89
CA GLN A 15 -2.34 -18.37 2.06
C GLN A 15 -3.66 -17.65 1.79
N THR A 16 -4.57 -17.66 2.74
CA THR A 16 -5.90 -17.03 2.60
C THR A 16 -6.13 -15.89 3.59
N GLN A 17 -5.22 -15.69 4.55
CA GLN A 17 -5.35 -14.70 5.60
C GLN A 17 -4.02 -14.01 5.90
N LEU A 18 -4.08 -12.69 6.03
CA LEU A 18 -2.97 -11.89 6.55
C LEU A 18 -2.94 -12.04 8.08
N THR A 19 -1.83 -12.59 8.58
CA THR A 19 -1.57 -12.85 10.00
C THR A 19 -0.15 -12.42 10.33
N LYS A 20 0.21 -12.35 11.62
CA LYS A 20 1.59 -12.07 12.03
C LYS A 20 2.61 -13.06 11.44
N SER A 21 2.22 -14.31 11.21
CA SER A 21 3.10 -15.33 10.62
C SER A 21 3.17 -15.28 9.09
N THR A 22 2.20 -14.64 8.43
CA THR A 22 2.11 -14.58 6.96
C THR A 22 2.40 -13.20 6.39
N GLN A 23 2.60 -12.18 7.24
CA GLN A 23 2.85 -10.79 6.83
C GLN A 23 4.11 -10.64 5.98
N ASP A 24 5.17 -11.40 6.25
CA ASP A 24 6.46 -11.31 5.57
C ASP A 24 6.55 -12.22 4.34
N ILE A 25 5.49 -13.00 4.06
CA ILE A 25 5.43 -13.89 2.90
C ILE A 25 5.12 -13.07 1.63
N ASP A 26 5.72 -13.47 0.51
CA ASP A 26 5.44 -12.88 -0.80
C ASP A 26 3.94 -12.92 -1.14
N ALA A 27 3.44 -11.83 -1.73
CA ALA A 27 2.02 -11.68 -2.04
C ALA A 27 1.53 -12.70 -3.07
N THR A 28 2.41 -13.24 -3.92
CA THR A 28 2.08 -14.32 -4.87
C THR A 28 1.65 -15.61 -4.18
N ASN A 29 2.03 -15.84 -2.91
CA ASN A 29 1.57 -17.00 -2.14
C ASN A 29 0.10 -16.87 -1.70
N PHE A 30 -0.54 -15.71 -1.89
CA PHE A 30 -1.96 -15.49 -1.62
C PHE A 30 -2.84 -15.69 -2.86
N LEU A 31 -2.24 -15.99 -4.02
CA LEU A 31 -2.97 -16.27 -5.26
C LEU A 31 -3.79 -17.56 -5.11
N THR A 32 -5.08 -17.47 -5.40
CA THR A 32 -5.98 -18.62 -5.37
C THR A 32 -5.73 -19.55 -6.57
N LYS A 33 -6.24 -20.78 -6.52
CA LYS A 33 -6.16 -21.70 -7.68
C LYS A 33 -6.76 -21.10 -8.96
N SER A 34 -7.84 -20.32 -8.82
CA SER A 34 -8.46 -19.62 -9.95
C SER A 34 -7.52 -18.55 -10.52
N ASP A 35 -6.88 -17.78 -9.65
CA ASP A 35 -5.90 -16.76 -10.06
C ASP A 35 -4.72 -17.39 -10.80
N LEU A 36 -4.18 -18.51 -10.28
CA LEU A 36 -3.09 -19.24 -10.92
C LEU A 36 -3.48 -19.79 -12.30
N SER A 37 -4.72 -20.25 -12.46
CA SER A 37 -5.24 -20.71 -13.76
C SER A 37 -5.33 -19.56 -14.75
N ALA A 38 -5.96 -18.44 -14.36
CA ALA A 38 -6.08 -17.26 -15.20
C ALA A 38 -4.71 -16.70 -15.62
N LEU A 39 -3.76 -16.62 -14.68
CA LEU A 39 -2.39 -16.20 -14.96
C LEU A 39 -1.68 -17.17 -15.91
N SER A 40 -1.90 -18.49 -15.78
CA SER A 40 -1.36 -19.48 -16.71
C SER A 40 -1.84 -19.23 -18.14
N ASP A 41 -3.13 -18.93 -18.32
CA ASP A 41 -3.70 -18.61 -19.63
C ASP A 41 -3.12 -17.31 -20.19
N LEU A 42 -2.98 -16.28 -19.35
CA LEU A 42 -2.35 -15.00 -19.75
C LEU A 42 -0.89 -15.18 -20.15
N TYR A 43 -0.11 -16.00 -19.44
CA TYR A 43 1.26 -16.33 -19.86
C TYR A 43 1.27 -17.05 -21.21
N GLY A 44 0.35 -18.00 -21.44
CA GLY A 44 0.23 -18.70 -22.72
C GLY A 44 -0.08 -17.74 -23.88
N GLN A 45 -1.02 -16.81 -23.66
CA GLN A 45 -1.35 -15.77 -24.64
C GLN A 45 -0.17 -14.83 -24.88
N ALA A 46 0.50 -14.36 -23.83
CA ALA A 46 1.66 -13.49 -23.94
C ALA A 46 2.80 -14.15 -24.74
N GLN A 47 3.09 -15.43 -24.46
CA GLN A 47 4.08 -16.20 -25.22
C GLN A 47 3.71 -16.34 -26.69
N ALA A 48 2.45 -16.69 -26.99
CA ALA A 48 1.97 -16.85 -28.36
C ALA A 48 2.01 -15.53 -29.15
N GLN A 49 1.81 -14.40 -28.48
CA GLN A 49 1.86 -13.06 -29.06
C GLN A 49 3.26 -12.44 -29.06
N GLY A 50 4.27 -13.08 -28.46
CA GLY A 50 5.60 -12.47 -28.33
C GLY A 50 5.64 -11.27 -27.37
N THR A 51 4.65 -11.13 -26.50
CA THR A 51 4.60 -10.13 -25.43
C THR A 51 5.62 -10.46 -24.35
N ASP A 52 6.29 -9.45 -23.82
CA ASP A 52 7.19 -9.60 -22.68
C ASP A 52 6.41 -10.07 -21.44
N LEU A 53 6.80 -11.24 -20.92
CA LEU A 53 6.08 -11.88 -19.81
C LEU A 53 6.10 -11.07 -18.51
N ARG A 54 6.97 -10.06 -18.39
CA ARG A 54 6.97 -9.13 -17.25
C ARG A 54 5.67 -8.36 -17.09
N TYR A 55 4.93 -8.12 -18.17
CA TYR A 55 3.61 -7.51 -18.07
C TYR A 55 2.61 -8.41 -17.31
N VAL A 56 2.71 -9.74 -17.47
CA VAL A 56 1.90 -10.70 -16.72
C VAL A 56 2.42 -10.85 -15.28
N ASP A 57 3.73 -10.74 -15.06
CA ASP A 57 4.32 -10.75 -13.71
C ASP A 57 3.79 -9.59 -12.85
N ASP A 58 3.66 -8.39 -13.42
CA ASP A 58 3.11 -7.24 -12.71
C ASP A 58 1.62 -7.43 -12.35
N ILE A 59 0.81 -7.98 -13.27
CA ILE A 59 -0.59 -8.36 -12.95
C ILE A 59 -0.63 -9.37 -11.81
N ALA A 60 0.23 -10.39 -11.83
CA ALA A 60 0.28 -11.41 -10.79
C ALA A 60 0.65 -10.83 -9.42
N ARG A 61 1.57 -9.85 -9.40
CA ARG A 61 2.00 -9.17 -8.18
C ARG A 61 0.87 -8.32 -7.60
N ASP A 62 0.19 -7.54 -8.43
CA ASP A 62 -0.92 -6.68 -7.98
C ASP A 62 -2.12 -7.53 -7.55
N LEU A 63 -2.41 -8.63 -8.25
CA LEU A 63 -3.43 -9.60 -7.85
C LEU A 63 -3.08 -10.29 -6.52
N GLY A 64 -1.81 -10.65 -6.30
CA GLY A 64 -1.33 -11.18 -5.03
C GLY A 64 -1.50 -10.18 -3.90
N ASN A 65 -1.15 -8.90 -4.14
CA ASN A 65 -1.34 -7.82 -3.18
C ASN A 65 -2.83 -7.63 -2.84
N TYR A 66 -3.71 -7.67 -3.84
CA TYR A 66 -5.14 -7.63 -3.64
C TYR A 66 -5.64 -8.77 -2.76
N ARG A 67 -5.18 -10.01 -2.99
CA ARG A 67 -5.56 -11.16 -2.14
C ARG A 67 -5.01 -11.02 -0.71
N LYS A 68 -3.81 -10.49 -0.55
CA LYS A 68 -3.14 -10.33 0.74
C LYS A 68 -3.73 -9.19 1.58
N PHE A 69 -3.97 -8.04 0.97
CA PHE A 69 -4.32 -6.81 1.68
C PHE A 69 -5.72 -6.29 1.39
N GLY A 70 -6.35 -6.66 0.26
CA GLY A 70 -7.58 -6.03 -0.22
C GLY A 70 -8.76 -6.08 0.75
N SER A 71 -8.85 -7.09 1.62
CA SER A 71 -9.89 -7.20 2.64
C SER A 71 -9.69 -6.27 3.85
N VAL A 72 -8.48 -5.75 4.03
CA VAL A 72 -8.09 -4.85 5.12
C VAL A 72 -7.65 -3.47 4.63
N SER A 73 -7.50 -3.29 3.31
CA SER A 73 -7.18 -2.01 2.68
C SER A 73 -8.34 -1.03 2.82
N GLY A 74 -8.05 0.16 3.34
CA GLY A 74 -8.92 1.32 3.24
C GLY A 74 -8.58 2.15 2.01
N SER A 75 -9.58 2.80 1.41
CA SER A 75 -9.32 3.75 0.33
C SER A 75 -8.60 4.99 0.88
N TYR A 76 -7.52 5.39 0.21
CA TYR A 76 -6.78 6.62 0.48
C TYR A 76 -7.66 7.87 0.27
N ASN A 77 -8.69 7.74 -0.57
CA ASN A 77 -9.61 8.82 -0.95
C ASN A 77 -10.84 8.94 -0.05
N THR A 78 -10.79 8.38 1.16
CA THR A 78 -11.87 8.51 2.16
C THR A 78 -11.92 9.88 2.85
N GLY A 79 -10.95 10.77 2.56
CA GLY A 79 -10.87 12.11 3.17
C GLY A 79 -10.23 12.14 4.56
N ASN A 80 -9.67 11.01 5.02
CA ASN A 80 -9.04 10.87 6.33
C ASN A 80 -7.51 10.84 6.28
N THR A 81 -6.93 11.09 5.11
CA THR A 81 -5.48 11.17 4.94
C THR A 81 -5.07 12.63 4.92
N TYR A 82 -4.03 12.98 5.67
CA TYR A 82 -3.61 14.37 5.85
C TYR A 82 -2.10 14.51 5.67
N ASP A 83 -1.68 15.67 5.17
CA ASP A 83 -0.28 16.07 5.25
C ASP A 83 0.08 16.51 6.69
N VAL A 84 1.36 16.81 6.90
CA VAL A 84 1.88 17.28 8.20
C VAL A 84 1.28 18.60 8.67
N SER A 85 0.61 19.35 7.78
CA SER A 85 -0.08 20.61 8.09
C SER A 85 -1.57 20.40 8.36
N GLY A 86 -2.06 19.16 8.37
CA GLY A 86 -3.47 18.85 8.60
C GLY A 86 -4.37 19.11 7.39
N ARG A 87 -3.81 19.18 6.18
CA ARG A 87 -4.57 19.34 4.93
C ARG A 87 -4.88 17.99 4.33
N VAL A 88 -6.13 17.78 3.90
CA VAL A 88 -6.55 16.50 3.31
C VAL A 88 -5.72 16.21 2.06
N GLN A 89 -5.26 14.97 1.95
CA GLN A 89 -4.64 14.42 0.76
C GLN A 89 -5.55 13.38 0.13
N THR A 90 -5.67 13.47 -1.19
CA THR A 90 -6.29 12.46 -2.04
C THR A 90 -5.31 12.07 -3.13
N VAL A 91 -5.54 10.93 -3.75
CA VAL A 91 -4.70 10.39 -4.81
C VAL A 91 -5.52 10.15 -6.06
N SER A 92 -4.95 10.48 -7.21
CA SER A 92 -5.50 10.17 -8.53
C SER A 92 -4.45 9.45 -9.37
N PHE A 93 -4.92 8.66 -10.33
CA PHE A 93 -4.04 8.16 -11.38
C PHE A 93 -3.46 9.29 -12.23
N THR A 94 -2.43 8.97 -13.01
CA THR A 94 -2.00 9.84 -14.10
C THR A 94 -3.14 10.03 -15.12
N ASN A 95 -3.11 11.10 -15.92
CA ASN A 95 -4.14 11.32 -16.96
C ASN A 95 -4.27 10.13 -17.92
N LYS A 96 -3.15 9.48 -18.23
CA LYS A 96 -3.12 8.30 -19.10
C LYS A 96 -3.84 7.13 -18.44
N ASP A 97 -3.45 6.77 -17.23
CA ASP A 97 -4.00 5.62 -16.52
C ASP A 97 -5.47 5.86 -16.16
N ALA A 98 -5.85 7.06 -15.75
CA ALA A 98 -7.24 7.44 -15.51
C ALA A 98 -8.11 7.24 -16.76
N ALA A 99 -7.59 7.63 -17.94
CA ALA A 99 -8.30 7.44 -19.20
C ALA A 99 -8.46 5.96 -19.55
N THR A 100 -7.41 5.15 -19.39
CA THR A 100 -7.45 3.70 -19.66
C THR A 100 -8.35 2.95 -18.67
N ALA A 101 -8.23 3.24 -17.37
CA ALA A 101 -9.10 2.70 -16.33
C ALA A 101 -10.58 3.01 -16.62
N SER A 102 -10.88 4.25 -17.01
CA SER A 102 -12.24 4.66 -17.37
C SER A 102 -12.79 3.87 -18.55
N ARG A 103 -11.99 3.63 -19.61
CA ARG A 103 -12.40 2.82 -20.76
C ARG A 103 -12.68 1.38 -20.37
N ILE A 104 -11.79 0.77 -19.58
CA ILE A 104 -11.96 -0.60 -19.09
C ILE A 104 -13.25 -0.72 -18.27
N LEU A 105 -13.44 0.14 -17.27
CA LEU A 105 -14.61 0.10 -16.38
C LEU A 105 -15.92 0.35 -17.14
N SER A 106 -15.89 1.25 -18.13
CA SER A 106 -17.07 1.58 -18.95
C SER A 106 -17.42 0.52 -20.00
N SER A 107 -16.48 -0.37 -20.35
CA SER A 107 -16.70 -1.44 -21.33
C SER A 107 -17.73 -2.49 -20.87
N GLY A 108 -17.99 -2.58 -19.55
CA GLY A 108 -18.89 -3.56 -18.96
C GLY A 108 -18.40 -5.02 -19.01
N ASN A 109 -17.28 -5.32 -19.67
CA ASN A 109 -16.76 -6.68 -19.88
C ASN A 109 -15.58 -7.03 -18.94
N LEU A 110 -15.74 -6.76 -17.64
CA LEU A 110 -14.68 -7.07 -16.66
C LEU A 110 -14.38 -8.58 -16.56
N SER A 111 -15.36 -9.44 -16.84
CA SER A 111 -15.15 -10.90 -16.87
C SER A 111 -14.36 -11.37 -18.10
N GLY A 112 -14.14 -10.51 -19.10
CA GLY A 112 -13.49 -10.86 -20.35
C GLY A 112 -12.03 -11.28 -20.20
N SER A 113 -11.30 -10.78 -19.20
CA SER A 113 -9.87 -11.12 -19.03
C SER A 113 -9.60 -12.49 -18.40
N GLY A 114 -10.62 -13.15 -17.84
CA GLY A 114 -10.45 -14.30 -16.95
C GLY A 114 -9.95 -13.97 -15.54
N LEU A 115 -9.64 -12.69 -15.26
CA LEU A 115 -9.29 -12.21 -13.93
C LEU A 115 -10.54 -11.93 -13.10
N ASP A 116 -10.39 -11.93 -11.77
CA ASP A 116 -11.46 -11.62 -10.83
C ASP A 116 -12.00 -10.19 -11.07
N PRO A 117 -13.29 -10.02 -11.40
CA PRO A 117 -13.87 -8.69 -11.61
C PRO A 117 -13.79 -7.78 -10.38
N ALA A 118 -13.71 -8.32 -9.16
CA ALA A 118 -13.50 -7.53 -7.96
C ALA A 118 -12.07 -7.02 -7.85
N PHE A 119 -11.08 -7.83 -8.26
CA PHE A 119 -9.69 -7.39 -8.41
C PHE A 119 -9.60 -6.25 -9.43
N LEU A 120 -10.23 -6.36 -10.59
CA LEU A 120 -10.17 -5.30 -11.60
C LEU A 120 -10.76 -3.97 -11.10
N ARG A 121 -11.83 -4.01 -10.32
CA ARG A 121 -12.38 -2.80 -9.70
C ARG A 121 -11.46 -2.20 -8.65
N TYR A 122 -10.79 -3.04 -7.87
CA TYR A 122 -9.78 -2.62 -6.89
C TYR A 122 -8.58 -1.97 -7.59
N GLU A 123 -8.07 -2.63 -8.62
CA GLU A 123 -6.87 -2.22 -9.36
C GLU A 123 -7.09 -0.91 -10.12
N LEU A 124 -8.29 -0.71 -10.67
CA LEU A 124 -8.66 0.48 -11.44
C LEU A 124 -9.26 1.59 -10.58
N ASP A 125 -9.13 1.51 -9.26
CA ASP A 125 -9.50 2.58 -8.33
C ASP A 125 -8.24 3.20 -7.71
N PRO A 126 -7.97 4.50 -7.97
CA PRO A 126 -6.77 5.15 -7.42
C PRO A 126 -6.77 5.19 -5.90
N GLY A 127 -7.94 5.17 -5.24
CA GLY A 127 -8.01 5.11 -3.79
C GLY A 127 -7.43 3.81 -3.20
N TYR A 128 -7.37 2.73 -3.99
CA TYR A 128 -6.91 1.42 -3.55
C TYR A 128 -5.58 0.98 -4.15
N SER A 129 -5.36 1.24 -5.45
CA SER A 129 -4.18 0.78 -6.19
C SER A 129 -3.44 1.92 -6.89
N PHE A 130 -3.33 3.10 -6.27
CA PHE A 130 -2.57 4.22 -6.85
C PHE A 130 -1.11 3.87 -7.18
N SER A 131 -0.50 2.95 -6.46
CA SER A 131 0.86 2.46 -6.71
C SER A 131 0.89 1.17 -7.52
N HIS A 132 -0.10 0.94 -8.39
CA HIS A 132 -0.16 -0.22 -9.27
C HIS A 132 1.12 -0.36 -10.10
N THR A 133 1.42 -1.59 -10.47
CA THR A 133 2.57 -1.90 -11.32
C THR A 133 2.17 -2.48 -12.66
N ALA A 134 0.99 -3.09 -12.73
CA ALA A 134 0.40 -3.55 -13.97
C ALA A 134 0.21 -2.38 -14.94
N SER A 135 0.56 -2.63 -16.20
CA SER A 135 0.27 -1.70 -17.29
C SER A 135 -1.21 -1.73 -17.62
N PHE A 136 -1.91 -0.61 -17.42
CA PHE A 136 -3.34 -0.53 -17.75
C PHE A 136 -3.60 -0.68 -19.25
N ASP A 137 -2.67 -0.23 -20.10
CA ASP A 137 -2.78 -0.45 -21.56
C ASP A 137 -2.70 -1.95 -21.90
N TYR A 138 -1.84 -2.69 -21.21
CA TYR A 138 -1.77 -4.14 -21.38
C TYR A 138 -3.03 -4.82 -20.84
N LEU A 139 -3.51 -4.38 -19.67
CA LEU A 139 -4.74 -4.85 -19.05
C LEU A 139 -5.97 -4.61 -19.95
N GLU A 140 -6.04 -3.47 -20.64
CA GLU A 140 -7.08 -3.17 -21.64
C GLU A 140 -6.95 -4.09 -22.86
N SER A 141 -5.73 -4.38 -23.31
CA SER A 141 -5.49 -5.25 -24.46
C SER A 141 -5.96 -6.69 -24.22
N ILE A 142 -5.72 -7.25 -23.03
CA ILE A 142 -6.15 -8.62 -22.69
C ILE A 142 -7.68 -8.73 -22.60
N MET A 143 -8.36 -7.67 -22.17
CA MET A 143 -9.83 -7.61 -22.16
C MET A 143 -10.43 -7.48 -23.56
N SER A 144 -9.68 -6.93 -24.51
CA SER A 144 -10.11 -6.76 -25.89
C SER A 144 -9.91 -8.02 -26.73
N THR A 145 -8.92 -8.87 -26.43
CA THR A 145 -8.58 -10.07 -27.19
C THR A 145 -9.45 -11.30 -26.92
N THR A 146 -10.26 -11.29 -25.86
CA THR A 146 -11.22 -12.36 -25.57
C THR A 146 -12.59 -12.14 -26.20
N GLY A 147 -12.79 -10.98 -26.85
CA GLY A 147 -13.88 -10.72 -27.79
C GLY A 147 -13.54 -11.21 -29.21
N SER A 148 -14.55 -11.68 -29.94
CA SER A 148 -14.52 -12.53 -31.15
C SER A 148 -13.74 -12.09 -32.42
N ASP A 149 -12.78 -11.17 -32.35
CA ASP A 149 -12.01 -10.66 -33.52
C ASP A 149 -10.49 -10.92 -33.39
N VAL A 150 -10.12 -12.21 -33.32
CA VAL A 150 -8.77 -12.69 -33.00
C VAL A 150 -7.75 -12.50 -34.14
N THR A 151 -8.18 -12.34 -35.40
CA THR A 151 -7.28 -12.56 -36.55
C THR A 151 -6.47 -11.35 -37.02
N SER A 152 -6.88 -10.11 -36.73
CA SER A 152 -6.15 -8.91 -37.21
C SER A 152 -5.71 -7.95 -36.09
N LYS A 153 -6.41 -7.91 -34.95
CA LYS A 153 -5.95 -7.16 -33.76
C LYS A 153 -4.84 -7.88 -32.98
N GLY A 154 -4.88 -9.22 -32.90
CA GLY A 154 -3.89 -10.01 -32.14
C GLY A 154 -2.45 -9.83 -32.61
N GLN A 155 -2.23 -9.66 -33.92
CA GLN A 155 -0.91 -9.44 -34.52
C GLN A 155 -0.36 -8.01 -34.32
N HIS A 156 -1.23 -7.01 -34.18
CA HIS A 156 -0.81 -5.62 -33.97
C HIS A 156 -0.58 -5.30 -32.47
N MET A 157 -1.23 -6.03 -31.57
CA MET A 157 -0.99 -5.91 -30.12
C MET A 157 0.31 -6.62 -29.69
N ALA A 158 0.69 -7.70 -30.38
CA ALA A 158 1.95 -8.41 -30.20
C ALA A 158 3.19 -7.49 -30.25
N SER A 159 3.24 -6.55 -31.21
CA SER A 159 4.42 -5.70 -31.39
C SER A 159 4.57 -4.63 -30.30
N GLN A 160 3.47 -4.14 -29.71
CA GLN A 160 3.53 -3.01 -28.77
C GLN A 160 4.04 -3.43 -27.38
N PHE A 161 3.82 -4.69 -27.00
CA PHE A 161 4.24 -5.22 -25.69
C PHE A 161 5.41 -6.20 -25.79
N ALA A 162 6.07 -6.30 -26.95
CA ALA A 162 7.25 -7.14 -27.12
C ALA A 162 8.43 -6.71 -26.24
N THR A 163 8.49 -5.44 -25.85
CA THR A 163 9.46 -4.91 -24.88
C THR A 163 8.73 -4.39 -23.66
N TYR A 164 9.14 -4.85 -22.48
CA TYR A 164 8.62 -4.34 -21.22
C TYR A 164 9.04 -2.90 -20.97
N VAL A 165 8.07 -2.07 -20.63
CA VAL A 165 8.24 -0.73 -20.10
C VAL A 165 7.64 -0.72 -18.71
N SER A 166 8.50 -0.52 -17.70
CA SER A 166 8.02 -0.39 -16.33
C SER A 166 7.19 0.87 -16.19
N GLN A 167 6.10 0.79 -15.43
CA GLN A 167 5.38 1.98 -15.01
C GLN A 167 6.30 2.91 -14.18
N GLY A 168 7.31 2.37 -13.49
CA GLY A 168 8.25 3.16 -12.67
C GLY A 168 7.70 3.45 -11.26
N GLN A 169 8.41 4.30 -10.51
CA GLN A 169 7.99 4.75 -9.19
C GLN A 169 7.14 6.02 -9.33
N ASN A 170 6.01 6.09 -8.60
CA ASN A 170 5.10 7.24 -8.53
C ASN A 170 4.16 7.45 -9.74
N ASN A 171 3.46 6.42 -10.20
CA ASN A 171 2.41 6.54 -11.24
C ASN A 171 1.08 7.06 -10.71
N TYR A 172 1.15 8.08 -9.86
CA TYR A 172 -0.01 8.69 -9.24
C TYR A 172 0.28 10.15 -8.94
N ILE A 173 -0.80 10.89 -8.72
CA ILE A 173 -0.79 12.31 -8.40
C ILE A 173 -1.41 12.45 -7.01
N ILE A 174 -0.67 13.06 -6.08
CA ILE A 174 -1.22 13.46 -4.78
C ILE A 174 -1.80 14.85 -4.92
N ASN A 175 -3.10 14.98 -4.63
CA ASN A 175 -3.80 16.25 -4.55
C ASN A 175 -3.94 16.64 -3.07
N THR A 176 -3.38 17.79 -2.70
CA THR A 176 -3.49 18.31 -1.32
C THR A 176 -4.46 19.49 -1.32
N ALA A 177 -5.40 19.48 -0.37
CA ALA A 177 -6.33 20.59 -0.18
C ALA A 177 -5.58 21.90 0.10
N SER A 178 -6.18 23.03 -0.28
CA SER A 178 -5.62 24.36 0.01
C SER A 178 -5.66 24.69 1.49
N GLU A 179 -6.65 24.19 2.22
CA GLU A 179 -6.92 24.51 3.62
C GLU A 179 -6.71 23.30 4.52
N ALA A 180 -6.26 23.56 5.74
CA ALA A 180 -6.15 22.55 6.79
C ALA A 180 -7.52 22.34 7.45
N THR A 181 -7.99 21.10 7.46
CA THR A 181 -9.28 20.73 8.04
C THR A 181 -9.13 19.80 9.24
N LEU A 182 -7.98 19.12 9.37
CA LEU A 182 -7.67 18.40 10.60
C LEU A 182 -7.43 19.42 11.71
N LYS A 183 -8.31 19.41 12.70
CA LYS A 183 -8.11 20.15 13.94
C LYS A 183 -7.04 19.42 14.75
N ILE A 184 -5.81 19.92 14.65
CA ILE A 184 -4.72 19.47 15.51
C ILE A 184 -4.86 20.28 16.80
N GLU A 185 -5.29 19.63 17.88
CA GLU A 185 -5.25 20.24 19.20
C GLU A 185 -3.81 20.62 19.54
N GLU A 186 -3.62 21.76 20.20
CA GLU A 186 -2.28 22.16 20.64
C GLU A 186 -1.74 21.07 21.56
N PRO A 187 -0.61 20.43 21.22
CA PRO A 187 -0.07 19.37 22.05
C PRO A 187 0.38 19.96 23.39
N ASP A 188 0.34 19.20 24.47
CA ASP A 188 0.81 19.68 25.78
C ASP A 188 2.30 20.04 25.78
N VAL A 189 3.06 19.36 24.92
CA VAL A 189 4.51 19.42 24.86
C VAL A 189 4.94 19.36 23.40
N ASN A 190 5.84 20.25 23.01
CA ASN A 190 6.58 20.16 21.75
C ASN A 190 8.01 19.71 22.02
N ASN A 191 8.57 18.90 21.12
CA ASN A 191 9.99 18.61 21.04
C ASN A 191 10.51 19.10 19.69
N LYS A 192 11.50 19.99 19.71
CA LYS A 192 12.27 20.37 18.53
C LYS A 192 13.73 20.11 18.81
N ASP A 193 14.33 19.18 18.05
CA ASP A 193 15.75 18.83 18.12
C ASP A 193 16.24 18.45 19.53
N GLY A 194 15.39 17.76 20.31
CA GLY A 194 15.71 17.32 21.67
C GLY A 194 15.45 18.38 22.76
N ILE A 195 15.00 19.57 22.37
CA ILE A 195 14.59 20.63 23.29
C ILE A 195 13.08 20.53 23.48
N PHE A 196 12.67 20.27 24.72
CA PHE A 196 11.27 20.23 25.10
C PHE A 196 10.75 21.62 25.44
N THR A 197 9.53 21.94 24.98
CA THR A 197 8.79 23.14 25.37
C THR A 197 7.37 22.76 25.74
N VAL A 198 6.92 23.18 26.92
CA VAL A 198 5.52 23.00 27.34
C VAL A 198 4.68 24.14 26.77
N THR A 199 3.59 23.78 26.11
CA THR A 199 2.67 24.75 25.48
C THR A 199 1.75 25.41 26.50
N GLU A 200 0.98 26.41 26.07
CA GLU A 200 -0.02 27.02 26.94
C GLU A 200 -1.12 26.02 27.32
N THR A 201 -1.51 25.14 26.40
CA THR A 201 -2.41 24.01 26.68
C THR A 201 -1.79 23.04 27.69
N GLY A 202 -0.51 22.68 27.51
CA GLY A 202 0.20 21.83 28.46
C GLY A 202 0.27 22.41 29.87
N LYS A 203 0.55 23.72 30.01
CA LYS A 203 0.53 24.41 31.31
C LYS A 203 -0.84 24.31 31.99
N LYS A 204 -1.92 24.47 31.23
CA LYS A 204 -3.29 24.32 31.75
C LYS A 204 -3.59 22.88 32.20
N HIS A 205 -2.99 21.89 31.53
CA HIS A 205 -3.06 20.47 31.90
C HIS A 205 -2.03 20.07 32.99
N GLY A 206 -1.33 21.04 33.57
CA GLY A 206 -0.39 20.84 34.67
C GLY A 206 1.01 20.41 34.25
N PHE A 207 1.37 20.50 32.98
CA PHE A 207 2.74 20.26 32.52
C PHE A 207 3.63 21.49 32.77
N ARG A 208 4.90 21.24 33.07
CA ARG A 208 5.95 22.26 33.19
C ARG A 208 7.32 21.65 32.88
N LEU A 209 8.30 22.52 32.63
CA LEU A 209 9.70 22.13 32.46
C LEU A 209 10.44 22.25 33.79
N GLU A 210 11.19 21.21 34.15
CA GLU A 210 12.25 21.25 35.16
C GLU A 210 13.58 20.97 34.46
N GLY A 211 14.32 22.03 34.13
CA GLY A 211 15.49 21.88 33.25
C GLY A 211 15.06 21.48 31.83
N ASN A 212 15.57 20.35 31.32
CA ASN A 212 15.15 19.79 30.03
C ASN A 212 14.09 18.68 30.17
N ASP A 213 13.68 18.37 31.41
CA ASP A 213 12.71 17.32 31.69
C ASP A 213 11.30 17.90 31.77
N VAL A 214 10.35 17.19 31.18
CA VAL A 214 8.93 17.52 31.24
C VAL A 214 8.32 16.83 32.46
N VAL A 215 7.73 17.63 33.35
CA VAL A 215 7.10 17.16 34.59
C VAL A 215 5.63 17.56 34.60
N GLN A 216 4.76 16.67 35.06
CA GLN A 216 3.35 16.97 35.27
C GLN A 216 3.07 17.10 36.77
N ASP A 217 2.38 18.18 37.16
CA ASP A 217 2.02 18.44 38.54
C ASP A 217 1.06 17.36 39.07
N LYS A 218 1.37 16.85 40.27
CA LYS A 218 0.53 15.87 40.94
C LYS A 218 -0.74 16.57 41.46
N GLY A 219 -1.88 16.28 40.84
CA GLY A 219 -3.20 16.74 41.31
C GLY A 219 -4.10 17.32 40.23
N THR A 220 -3.58 17.63 39.04
CA THR A 220 -4.37 17.96 37.84
C THR A 220 -4.68 16.67 37.06
N GLY A 221 -5.37 15.74 37.73
CA GLY A 221 -5.95 14.60 37.02
C GLY A 221 -6.88 15.11 35.94
N ILE A 222 -6.82 14.49 34.76
CA ILE A 222 -7.84 14.63 33.71
C ILE A 222 -9.17 14.32 34.38
N ASN A 223 -9.92 15.37 34.74
CA ASN A 223 -11.26 15.18 35.27
C ASN A 223 -12.13 14.72 34.11
N ASP A 224 -12.45 13.42 34.14
CA ASP A 224 -13.58 12.76 33.50
C ASP A 224 -14.38 13.64 32.54
N THR A 225 -14.08 13.53 31.25
CA THR A 225 -15.13 13.71 30.25
C THR A 225 -15.22 12.44 29.40
N GLN A 226 -16.03 11.53 29.90
CA GLN A 226 -16.76 10.47 29.19
C GLN A 226 -15.95 9.37 28.49
N SER A 227 -15.74 8.26 29.21
CA SER A 227 -16.40 6.97 28.95
C SER A 227 -15.48 5.82 29.36
N GLY A 228 -16.00 4.95 30.21
CA GLY A 228 -15.24 3.98 30.99
C GLY A 228 -14.33 3.03 30.20
N LYS A 229 -13.14 2.78 30.74
CA LYS A 229 -12.75 1.50 31.32
C LYS A 229 -11.36 1.60 31.93
N LYS A 230 -11.23 1.16 33.18
CA LYS A 230 -9.96 0.94 33.88
C LYS A 230 -9.06 0.00 33.07
N GLY A 231 -7.79 0.37 32.92
CA GLY A 231 -6.70 -0.60 32.70
C GLY A 231 -5.87 -0.50 31.41
N GLY A 232 -5.92 0.60 30.66
CA GLY A 232 -5.03 0.79 29.51
C GLY A 232 -3.72 1.46 29.92
N LYS A 233 -2.57 0.78 29.78
CA LYS A 233 -1.26 1.46 29.77
C LYS A 233 -1.29 2.54 28.70
N THR A 234 -1.01 3.77 29.08
CA THR A 234 -0.95 4.88 28.14
C THR A 234 0.31 4.76 27.27
N LEU A 235 0.31 5.42 26.11
CA LEU A 235 1.52 5.53 25.28
C LEU A 235 2.69 6.14 26.09
N MET A 236 2.37 7.02 27.05
CA MET A 236 3.34 7.63 27.96
C MET A 236 3.96 6.61 28.93
N ASP A 237 3.18 5.63 29.42
CA ASP A 237 3.70 4.52 30.24
C ASP A 237 4.69 3.62 29.48
N TYR A 238 4.60 3.60 28.15
CA TYR A 238 5.55 2.89 27.29
C TYR A 238 6.85 3.66 27.14
N PHE A 239 6.80 4.99 26.91
CA PHE A 239 7.99 5.82 26.77
C PHE A 239 8.78 5.97 28.07
N LEU A 240 8.10 6.09 29.21
CA LEU A 240 8.75 6.22 30.52
C LEU A 240 9.45 4.94 30.97
N ASN A 241 9.01 3.77 30.50
CA ASN A 241 9.62 2.47 30.84
C ASN A 241 10.78 2.06 29.92
N GLN A 242 11.04 2.75 28.80
CA GLN A 242 12.18 2.43 27.94
C GLN A 242 13.53 2.81 28.54
N ASN A 243 13.57 3.68 29.56
CA ASN A 243 14.82 4.14 30.15
C ASN A 243 15.49 3.12 31.12
N ASN A 244 14.92 1.93 31.29
CA ASN A 244 15.45 0.92 32.23
C ASN A 244 15.87 -0.42 31.62
N THR A 245 15.94 -0.56 30.29
CA THR A 245 16.52 -1.76 29.67
C THR A 245 17.24 -1.43 28.36
N ASP A 246 18.56 -1.50 28.43
CA ASP A 246 19.55 -1.81 27.40
C ASP A 246 19.43 -1.14 26.01
N GLY A 247 20.30 -0.13 25.82
CA GLY A 247 21.06 0.17 24.60
C GLY A 247 20.43 -0.13 23.24
N ILE A 248 19.48 0.70 22.80
CA ILE A 248 19.04 0.72 21.39
C ILE A 248 19.98 1.66 20.61
N ASN A 249 20.75 1.07 19.70
CA ASN A 249 21.63 1.76 18.77
C ASN A 249 20.79 2.53 17.73
N THR A 250 20.72 3.86 17.85
CA THR A 250 19.81 4.77 17.13
C THR A 250 20.19 5.04 15.67
N LYS A 251 20.87 4.12 14.97
CA LYS A 251 21.31 4.37 13.59
C LYS A 251 20.31 3.99 12.48
N ASN A 252 19.13 3.44 12.77
CA ASN A 252 18.12 3.12 11.76
C ASN A 252 16.70 3.08 12.35
N ALA A 253 16.13 4.24 12.70
CA ALA A 253 14.69 4.31 12.97
C ALA A 253 13.94 4.41 11.64
N ALA A 254 13.51 3.27 11.12
CA ALA A 254 12.65 3.20 9.92
C ALA A 254 11.23 3.66 10.28
N SER A 255 10.64 4.51 9.44
CA SER A 255 9.26 4.97 9.59
C SER A 255 8.27 3.80 9.40
N PHE A 256 7.04 3.90 9.92
CA PHE A 256 5.95 2.98 9.58
C PHE A 256 5.70 2.91 8.06
N PHE A 257 6.00 4.00 7.34
CA PHE A 257 6.00 4.06 5.88
C PHE A 257 7.10 3.18 5.27
N ASP A 258 8.32 3.19 5.84
CA ASP A 258 9.39 2.27 5.43
C ASP A 258 9.03 0.83 5.76
N PHE A 259 8.31 0.56 6.86
CA PHE A 259 7.86 -0.79 7.19
C PHE A 259 6.84 -1.34 6.18
N LEU A 260 5.90 -0.50 5.71
CA LEU A 260 4.87 -0.92 4.75
C LEU A 260 5.38 -1.02 3.30
N PHE A 261 6.39 -0.23 2.94
CA PHE A 261 6.85 -0.10 1.55
C PHE A 261 8.33 -0.42 1.32
N SER A 262 9.07 -0.88 2.34
CA SER A 262 10.45 -1.34 2.14
C SER A 262 10.44 -2.68 1.39
N SER A 263 10.67 -2.61 0.08
CA SER A 263 11.23 -3.74 -0.65
C SER A 263 12.67 -3.90 -0.20
N LYS A 264 12.92 -4.74 0.82
CA LYS A 264 14.29 -5.24 1.05
C LYS A 264 14.65 -6.17 -0.11
N ALA A 265 15.23 -5.58 -1.16
CA ALA A 265 16.01 -6.32 -2.14
C ALA A 265 17.19 -6.96 -1.40
N ASN A 266 17.10 -8.26 -1.16
CA ASN A 266 18.16 -9.02 -0.52
C ASN A 266 19.24 -9.35 -1.57
N THR A 267 20.05 -8.35 -1.95
CA THR A 267 21.31 -8.61 -2.65
C THR A 267 22.34 -9.07 -1.63
N LYS A 268 22.41 -10.37 -1.40
CA LYS A 268 23.68 -11.02 -1.05
C LYS A 268 24.20 -11.77 -2.26
N SER A 269 24.99 -11.05 -3.05
CA SER A 269 26.15 -11.66 -3.70
C SER A 269 27.11 -12.08 -2.58
N GLN A 270 27.39 -13.37 -2.48
CA GLN A 270 28.67 -13.85 -2.01
C GLN A 270 29.16 -14.85 -3.05
N GLY A 271 30.43 -14.66 -3.44
CA GLY A 271 31.13 -15.50 -4.40
C GLY A 271 31.55 -16.84 -3.84
#